data_AF-A0A9P3CUQ5-F1
#
_entry.id   AF-A0A9P3CUQ5-F1
#
_cell.length_a   1.000
_cell.length_b   1.000
_cell.length_c   1.000
_cell.angle_alpha   90.00
_cell.angle_beta   90.00
_cell.angle_gamma   90.00
#
_symmetry.space_group_name_H-M   'P 1'
#
loop_
_entity.id
_entity.type
_entity.pdbx_description
1 polymer ?
#
loop_
_entity_poly.entity_id
_entity_poly.type
_entity_poly.pdbx_seq_one_letter_code
_entity_poly.pdbx_strand_id
1 'polypeptide(L)'
;KPLLQRALNLLNNQGKAGWPDLTVDGIYGPATLNALKTYLAKRGKDGEKVLVRVLNIMQGQRYIEICERNPSQEQFFYGWIANRVVI
;
A
#
# COMPACT_ATOMS: atom_id res chain seq x y z
N LYS A 1 10.63 -0.94 2.35
CA LYS A 1 10.39 0.01 1.23
C LYS A 1 9.09 0.76 1.50
N PRO A 2 9.01 2.05 1.12
CA PRO A 2 7.79 2.86 1.29
C PRO A 2 6.63 2.21 0.52
N LEU A 3 5.52 1.94 1.23
CA LEU A 3 4.39 1.22 0.65
C LEU A 3 3.43 2.17 -0.08
N LEU A 4 3.25 3.39 0.43
CA LEU A 4 2.31 4.36 -0.14
C LEU A 4 2.70 4.81 -1.55
N GLN A 5 3.94 5.23 -1.77
CA GLN A 5 4.41 5.65 -3.10
C GLN A 5 4.31 4.51 -4.13
N ARG A 6 4.65 3.27 -3.72
CA ARG A 6 4.47 2.09 -4.57
C ARG A 6 3.01 1.83 -4.90
N ALA A 7 2.12 1.90 -3.91
CA ALA A 7 0.69 1.71 -4.11
C ALA A 7 0.12 2.78 -5.06
N LEU A 8 0.49 4.04 -4.88
CA LEU A 8 0.09 5.14 -5.75
C LEU A 8 0.58 4.97 -7.19
N ASN A 9 1.81 4.46 -7.40
CA ASN A 9 2.30 4.14 -8.74
C ASN A 9 1.51 2.99 -9.37
N LEU A 10 1.24 1.91 -8.62
CA LEU A 10 0.42 0.79 -9.12
C LEU A 10 -0.99 1.25 -9.52
N LEU A 11 -1.54 2.25 -8.84
CA LEU A 11 -2.88 2.78 -9.06
C LEU A 11 -2.92 3.95 -10.06
N ASN A 12 -1.79 4.37 -10.61
CA ASN A 12 -1.73 5.52 -11.51
C ASN A 12 -2.10 5.20 -12.97
N ASN A 13 -2.27 3.91 -13.31
CA ASN A 13 -2.57 3.42 -14.65
C ASN A 13 -1.65 4.02 -15.73
N GLN A 14 -0.33 3.86 -15.57
CA GLN A 14 0.70 4.44 -16.44
C GLN A 14 0.56 5.97 -16.57
N GLY A 15 0.28 6.63 -15.44
CA GLY A 15 0.08 8.08 -15.36
C GLY A 15 -1.27 8.61 -15.85
N LYS A 16 -2.13 7.78 -16.46
CA LYS A 16 -3.47 8.18 -16.95
C LYS A 16 -4.43 8.56 -15.83
N ALA A 17 -4.14 8.13 -14.60
CA ALA A 17 -4.91 8.52 -13.43
C ALA A 17 -4.64 9.98 -13.00
N GLY A 18 -3.69 10.70 -13.61
CA GLY A 18 -3.51 12.15 -13.39
C GLY A 18 -2.35 12.51 -12.47
N TRP A 19 -1.44 11.58 -12.18
CA TRP A 19 -0.12 11.85 -11.61
C TRP A 19 0.91 10.91 -12.24
N PRO A 20 2.16 11.37 -12.46
CA PRO A 20 3.24 10.53 -12.98
C PRO A 20 3.72 9.50 -11.94
N ASP A 21 4.54 8.54 -12.36
CA ASP A 21 5.21 7.64 -11.43
C ASP A 21 6.07 8.41 -10.42
N LEU A 22 5.83 8.17 -9.14
CA LEU A 22 6.56 8.75 -8.02
C LEU A 22 7.86 7.98 -7.79
N THR A 23 8.91 8.70 -7.40
CA THR A 23 10.12 8.08 -6.86
C THR A 23 9.81 7.41 -5.53
N VAL A 24 10.21 6.15 -5.37
CA VAL A 24 10.00 5.36 -4.14
C VAL A 24 11.16 5.61 -3.17
N ASP A 25 11.27 6.83 -2.68
CA ASP A 25 12.33 7.31 -1.78
C ASP A 25 11.95 7.27 -0.29
N GLY A 26 10.65 7.18 0.02
CA GLY A 26 10.13 7.21 1.39
C GLY A 26 9.91 8.61 1.94
N ILE A 27 10.11 9.64 1.13
CA ILE A 27 9.91 11.03 1.49
C ILE A 27 8.52 11.45 1.01
N TYR A 28 7.62 11.70 1.96
CA TYR A 28 6.25 12.16 1.66
C TYR A 28 6.21 13.65 1.34
N GLY A 29 6.85 14.04 0.23
CA GLY A 29 6.86 15.41 -0.27
C GLY A 29 5.57 15.81 -1.01
N PRO A 30 5.54 17.04 -1.57
CA PRO A 30 4.38 17.60 -2.27
C PRO A 30 3.86 16.72 -3.41
N ALA A 31 4.76 16.03 -4.13
CA ALA A 31 4.38 15.13 -5.22
C ALA A 31 3.55 13.93 -4.73
N THR A 32 3.96 13.31 -3.61
CA THR A 32 3.23 12.17 -3.02
C THR A 32 1.87 12.61 -2.49
N LEU A 33 1.82 13.77 -1.82
CA LEU A 33 0.56 14.33 -1.30
C LEU A 33 -0.40 14.71 -2.42
N ASN A 34 0.09 15.32 -3.50
CA ASN A 34 -0.72 15.63 -4.68
C ASN A 34 -1.23 14.38 -5.37
N ALA A 35 -0.40 13.35 -5.54
CA ALA A 35 -0.83 12.07 -6.09
C ALA A 35 -1.95 11.42 -5.25
N LEU A 36 -1.80 11.41 -3.92
CA LEU A 36 -2.82 10.90 -3.01
C LEU A 36 -4.12 11.71 -3.11
N LYS A 37 -4.03 13.05 -3.13
CA LYS A 37 -5.20 13.92 -3.27
C LYS A 37 -5.92 13.68 -4.61
N THR A 38 -5.18 13.57 -5.71
CA THR A 38 -5.75 13.28 -7.03
C THR A 38 -6.39 11.89 -7.07
N TYR A 39 -5.76 10.88 -6.46
CA TYR A 39 -6.32 9.53 -6.33
C TYR A 39 -7.66 9.55 -5.59
N LEU A 40 -7.69 10.18 -4.41
CA LEU A 40 -8.89 10.27 -3.58
C LEU A 40 -10.00 11.08 -4.27
N ALA A 41 -9.66 12.16 -4.97
CA ALA A 41 -10.63 12.96 -5.71
C ALA A 41 -11.27 12.18 -6.87
N LYS A 42 -10.50 11.35 -7.59
CA LYS A 42 -11.02 10.56 -8.72
C LYS A 42 -11.78 9.31 -8.31
N ARG A 43 -11.33 8.62 -7.26
CA ARG A 43 -11.86 7.31 -6.88
C ARG A 43 -12.80 7.36 -5.67
N GLY A 44 -12.82 8.47 -4.94
CA GLY A 44 -13.71 8.67 -3.80
C GLY A 44 -13.52 7.63 -2.69
N LYS A 45 -14.60 7.38 -1.95
CA LYS A 45 -14.63 6.46 -0.79
C LYS A 45 -14.27 5.01 -1.15
N ASP A 46 -14.65 4.55 -2.34
CA ASP A 46 -14.30 3.19 -2.78
C ASP A 46 -12.82 3.09 -3.15
N GLY A 47 -12.24 4.16 -3.70
CA GLY A 47 -10.81 4.28 -3.91
C GLY A 47 -10.01 4.17 -2.62
N GLU A 48 -10.44 4.84 -1.56
CA GLU A 48 -9.78 4.75 -0.26
C GLU A 48 -9.71 3.30 0.25
N LYS A 49 -10.82 2.56 0.17
CA LYS A 49 -10.85 1.13 0.52
C LYS A 49 -9.88 0.31 -0.32
N VAL A 50 -9.84 0.54 -1.63
CA VAL A 50 -8.92 -0.16 -2.54
C VAL A 50 -7.47 0.15 -2.18
N LEU A 51 -7.14 1.41 -1.87
CA LEU A 51 -5.78 1.80 -1.48
C LEU A 51 -5.35 1.10 -0.18
N VAL A 52 -6.23 1.08 0.83
CA VAL A 52 -5.96 0.38 2.09
C VAL A 52 -5.77 -1.12 1.87
N ARG A 53 -6.60 -1.75 1.01
CA ARG A 53 -6.43 -3.17 0.65
C ARG A 53 -5.08 -3.44 -0.03
N VAL A 54 -4.65 -2.58 -0.95
CA VAL A 54 -3.33 -2.70 -1.59
C VAL A 54 -2.22 -2.60 -0.54
N LEU A 55 -2.30 -1.63 0.39
CA LEU A 55 -1.32 -1.48 1.46
C LEU A 55 -1.27 -2.71 2.37
N ASN A 56 -2.42 -3.27 2.74
CA ASN A 56 -2.53 -4.48 3.56
C ASN A 56 -1.91 -5.70 2.86
N ILE A 57 -2.13 -5.87 1.54
CA ILE A 57 -1.50 -6.95 0.77
C ILE A 57 0.03 -6.81 0.78
N MET A 58 0.55 -5.61 0.55
CA MET A 58 1.99 -5.37 0.56
C MET A 58 2.61 -5.61 1.94
N GLN A 59 1.89 -5.30 3.02
CA GLN A 59 2.28 -5.64 4.39
C GLN A 59 2.23 -7.16 4.62
N GLY A 60 1.16 -7.82 4.20
CA GLY A 60 0.99 -9.27 4.30
C GLY A 60 2.12 -10.03 3.63
N GLN A 61 2.49 -9.64 2.41
CA GLN A 61 3.65 -10.21 1.70
C GLN A 61 4.93 -10.09 2.52
N ARG A 62 5.14 -8.92 3.15
CA ARG A 62 6.33 -8.71 3.99
C ARG A 62 6.30 -9.59 5.24
N TYR A 63 5.13 -9.82 5.85
CA TYR A 63 5.01 -10.70 7.00
C TYR A 63 5.22 -12.17 6.64
N ILE A 64 4.75 -12.61 5.47
CA ILE A 64 5.03 -13.95 4.94
C ILE A 64 6.55 -14.14 4.80
N GLU A 65 7.25 -13.23 4.14
CA GLU A 65 8.72 -13.28 3.99
C GLU A 65 9.46 -13.32 5.34
N ILE A 66 8.92 -12.68 6.38
CA ILE A 66 9.50 -12.69 7.72
C ILE A 66 9.31 -14.06 8.38
N CYS A 67 8.12 -14.65 8.27
CA CYS A 67 7.84 -15.97 8.84
C CYS A 67 8.66 -17.07 8.16
N GLU A 68 8.77 -17.03 6.82
CA GLU A 68 9.60 -17.96 6.06
C GLU A 68 11.09 -17.91 6.48
N ARG A 69 11.58 -16.74 6.89
CA ARG A 69 12.97 -16.57 7.36
C ARG A 69 13.14 -16.83 8.85
N ASN A 70 12.07 -16.73 9.63
CA ASN A 70 12.10 -16.90 11.07
C ASN A 70 10.81 -17.56 11.58
N PRO A 71 10.79 -18.90 11.73
CA PRO A 71 9.60 -19.65 12.16
C PRO A 71 9.03 -19.22 13.53
N SER A 72 9.83 -18.59 14.40
CA SER A 72 9.36 -18.08 15.70
C SER A 72 8.28 -17.00 15.59
N GLN A 73 8.12 -16.39 14.42
CA GLN A 73 7.15 -15.34 14.15
C GLN A 73 5.77 -15.88 13.70
N GLU A 74 5.66 -17.17 13.37
CA GLU A 74 4.41 -17.81 12.92
C GLU A 74 3.28 -17.65 13.97
N GLN A 75 3.62 -17.65 15.25
CA GLN A 75 2.66 -17.43 16.35
C GLN A 75 1.93 -16.07 16.26
N PHE A 76 2.57 -15.04 15.70
CA PHE A 76 1.99 -13.70 15.55
C PHE A 76 1.31 -13.51 14.19
N PHE A 77 1.72 -14.29 13.18
CA PHE A 77 1.24 -14.18 11.81
C PHE A 77 -0.27 -14.40 11.70
N TYR A 78 -0.77 -15.46 12.33
CA TYR A 78 -2.20 -15.79 12.33
C TYR A 78 -3.05 -14.63 12.88
N GLY A 79 -2.68 -14.11 14.06
CA GLY A 79 -3.38 -13.00 14.70
C GLY A 79 -3.31 -11.70 13.89
N TRP A 80 -2.19 -11.47 13.20
CA TRP A 80 -2.05 -10.30 12.33
C TRP A 80 -3.00 -10.39 11.13
N ILE A 81 -3.03 -11.51 10.41
CA ILE A 81 -3.92 -11.70 9.26
C ILE A 81 -5.38 -11.61 9.68
N ALA A 82 -5.77 -12.28 10.76
CA ALA A 82 -7.14 -12.33 11.24
C ALA A 82 -7.72 -10.96 11.64
N ASN A 83 -6.88 -10.05 12.17
CA ASN A 83 -7.35 -8.77 12.72
C ASN A 83 -7.02 -7.55 11.85
N ARG A 84 -6.00 -7.62 10.99
CA ARG A 84 -5.50 -6.46 10.22
C ARG A 84 -5.86 -6.52 8.75
N VAL A 85 -6.12 -7.72 8.20
CA VAL A 85 -6.59 -7.90 6.82
C VAL A 85 -8.11 -8.03 6.85
N VAL A 86 -8.80 -6.90 7.08
CA VAL A 86 -10.27 -6.85 7.03
C VAL A 86 -10.69 -6.56 5.58
N ILE A 87 -11.57 -7.41 5.04
CA ILE A 87 -12.16 -7.29 3.70
C ILE A 87 -13.22 -6.19 3.71
#